data_AF-A0A3C0NYD1-F1
#
_entry.id   AF-A0A3C0NYD1-F1
#
_cell.length_a   1.000
_cell.length_b   1.000
_cell.length_c   1.000
_cell.angle_alpha   90.00
_cell.angle_beta   90.00
_cell.angle_gamma   90.00
#
_symmetry.space_group_name_H-M   'P 1'
#
loop_
_entity.id
_entity.type
_entity.pdbx_description
1 polymer ?
#
loop_
_entity_poly.entity_id
_entity_poly.type
_entity_poly.pdbx_seq_one_letter_code
_entity_poly.pdbx_strand_id
1 'polypeptide(L)'
;MDLLTISSKNTGRDFSYDIIWTDTFRGLADAVSGIPAAPGKICIVTDSNVSPLYLDSVISELRTLFPGIYHYVIPAGEENKNIETIIGIYDYLIANKFDRTDMLAALGGGVTG
;
A
#
# COMPACT_ATOMS: atom_id res chain seq x y z
N MET A 1 -14.98 -0.81 13.60
CA MET A 1 -14.07 -1.53 12.70
C MET A 1 -14.85 -2.74 12.23
N ASP A 2 -15.28 -2.69 10.98
CA ASP A 2 -16.02 -3.79 10.36
C ASP A 2 -15.06 -4.59 9.49
N LEU A 3 -15.19 -5.91 9.50
CA LEU A 3 -14.32 -6.85 8.81
C LEU A 3 -15.15 -7.76 7.90
N LEU A 4 -14.76 -7.84 6.63
CA LEU A 4 -15.28 -8.82 5.67
C LEU A 4 -14.12 -9.60 5.07
N THR A 5 -14.09 -10.91 5.30
CA THR A 5 -13.14 -11.80 4.65
C THR A 5 -13.73 -12.29 3.33
N ILE A 6 -13.02 -12.02 2.23
CA ILE A 6 -13.35 -12.54 0.90
C ILE A 6 -12.48 -13.75 0.62
N SER A 7 -13.09 -14.90 0.32
CA SER A 7 -12.39 -16.11 -0.10
C SER A 7 -12.88 -16.56 -1.48
N SER A 8 -11.97 -16.73 -2.44
CA SER A 8 -12.27 -17.32 -3.75
C SER A 8 -11.72 -18.73 -3.85
N LYS A 9 -12.56 -19.65 -4.37
CA LYS A 9 -12.23 -21.07 -4.59
C LYS A 9 -12.35 -21.49 -6.06
N ASN A 10 -12.15 -20.57 -7.01
CA ASN A 10 -12.35 -20.88 -8.44
C ASN A 10 -11.05 -20.78 -9.27
N THR A 11 -10.83 -21.81 -10.10
CA THR A 11 -9.76 -21.97 -11.10
C THR A 11 -8.33 -21.77 -10.59
N GLY A 12 -7.81 -22.77 -9.88
CA GLY A 12 -6.36 -23.05 -9.82
C GLY A 12 -5.54 -22.34 -8.74
N ARG A 13 -6.08 -21.34 -8.03
CA ARG A 13 -5.48 -20.77 -6.81
C ARG A 13 -6.56 -20.35 -5.82
N ASP A 14 -6.48 -20.89 -4.60
CA ASP A 14 -7.24 -20.38 -3.47
C ASP A 14 -6.60 -19.08 -3.01
N PHE A 15 -7.39 -18.00 -2.92
CA PHE A 15 -6.94 -16.74 -2.31
C PHE A 15 -7.99 -16.21 -1.34
N SER A 16 -7.52 -15.60 -0.25
CA SER A 16 -8.34 -14.98 0.78
C SER A 16 -7.73 -13.65 1.19
N TYR A 17 -8.55 -12.63 1.37
CA TYR A 17 -8.12 -11.33 1.91
C TYR A 17 -9.23 -10.70 2.73
N ASP A 18 -8.81 -9.80 3.62
CA ASP A 18 -9.70 -9.05 4.49
C ASP A 18 -9.95 -7.65 3.92
N ILE A 19 -11.21 -7.23 3.97
CA ILE A 19 -11.61 -5.84 3.75
C ILE A 19 -12.00 -5.29 5.11
N ILE A 20 -11.31 -4.23 5.51
CA ILE A 20 -11.47 -3.60 6.82
C ILE A 20 -11.98 -2.18 6.59
N TRP A 21 -13.12 -1.84 7.22
CA TRP A 21 -13.68 -0.49 7.19
C TRP A 21 -13.49 0.20 8.53
N THR A 22 -12.93 1.41 8.45
CA THR A 22 -12.71 2.32 9.56
C THR A 22 -12.98 3.75 9.12
N ASP A 23 -13.31 4.62 10.08
CA ASP A 23 -13.48 6.07 9.89
C ASP A 23 -12.17 6.85 10.10
N THR A 24 -11.14 6.18 10.61
CA THR A 24 -9.81 6.72 10.90
C THR A 24 -8.73 5.70 10.58
N PHE A 25 -7.46 6.12 10.49
CA PHE A 25 -6.32 5.22 10.33
C PHE A 25 -5.90 4.50 11.62
N ARG A 26 -6.55 4.76 12.76
CA ARG A 26 -6.22 4.09 14.02
C ARG A 26 -6.43 2.58 13.89
N GLY A 27 -5.46 1.81 14.34
CA GLY A 27 -5.50 0.35 14.23
C GLY A 27 -5.13 -0.18 12.85
N LEU A 28 -4.67 0.69 11.93
CA LEU A 28 -4.08 0.27 10.65
C LEU A 28 -2.89 -0.66 10.88
N ALA A 29 -2.08 -0.40 11.91
CA ALA A 29 -0.99 -1.28 12.27
C ALA A 29 -1.50 -2.71 12.56
N ASP A 30 -2.50 -2.84 13.42
CA ASP A 30 -3.05 -4.16 13.77
C ASP A 30 -3.62 -4.87 12.53
N ALA A 31 -4.32 -4.15 11.66
CA ALA A 31 -4.84 -4.67 10.39
C ALA A 31 -3.72 -5.20 9.47
N VAL A 32 -2.61 -4.46 9.35
CA VAL A 32 -1.49 -4.84 8.49
C VAL A 32 -0.66 -5.97 9.11
N SER A 33 -0.57 -6.04 10.44
CA SER A 33 0.17 -7.08 11.15
C SER A 33 -0.37 -8.50 10.91
N GLY A 34 -1.66 -8.61 10.54
CA GLY A 34 -2.31 -9.87 10.18
C GLY A 34 -1.95 -10.39 8.78
N ILE A 35 -1.29 -9.59 7.95
CA ILE A 35 -0.90 -9.99 6.60
C ILE A 35 0.36 -10.85 6.70
N PRO A 36 0.38 -12.07 6.12
CA PRO A 36 1.58 -12.91 6.05
C PRO A 36 2.56 -12.33 5.02
N ALA A 37 3.10 -11.14 5.31
CA ALA A 37 4.23 -10.54 4.64
C ALA A 37 5.42 -10.56 5.59
N ALA A 38 6.60 -10.84 5.04
CA ALA A 38 7.84 -10.83 5.77
C ALA A 38 8.14 -9.41 6.34
N PRO A 39 8.99 -9.29 7.37
CA PRO A 39 9.23 -8.03 8.09
C PRO A 39 10.11 -7.03 7.31
N GLY A 40 9.89 -6.90 5.99
CA GLY A 40 10.61 -6.00 5.10
C GLY A 40 10.16 -4.55 5.24
N LYS A 41 10.67 -3.68 4.37
CA LYS A 41 10.25 -2.28 4.22
C LYS A 41 8.86 -2.20 3.59
N ILE A 42 8.23 -1.04 3.71
CA ILE A 42 7.02 -0.68 2.96
C ILE A 42 7.29 0.54 2.07
N CYS A 43 6.76 0.53 0.85
CA CYS A 43 6.62 1.70 0.00
C CYS A 43 5.14 2.06 -0.17
N ILE A 44 4.77 3.29 0.19
CA ILE A 44 3.42 3.83 0.00
C ILE A 44 3.40 4.64 -1.31
N VAL A 45 2.68 4.15 -2.31
CA VAL A 45 2.41 4.91 -3.54
C VAL A 45 1.13 5.70 -3.33
N THR A 46 1.15 7.00 -3.63
CA THR A 46 0.00 7.90 -3.47
C THR A 46 0.03 8.99 -4.55
N ASP A 47 -1.06 9.73 -4.73
CA ASP A 47 -1.10 10.84 -5.67
C ASP A 47 -0.96 12.21 -4.98
N SER A 48 -0.75 13.25 -5.80
CA SER A 48 -0.53 14.62 -5.33
C SER A 48 -1.71 15.25 -4.59
N ASN A 49 -2.94 14.73 -4.74
CA ASN A 49 -4.12 15.20 -4.00
C ASN A 49 -4.25 14.48 -2.65
N VAL A 50 -3.99 13.18 -2.62
CA VAL A 50 -4.16 12.32 -1.43
C VAL A 50 -2.99 12.47 -0.46
N SER A 51 -1.77 12.63 -0.98
CA SER A 51 -0.53 12.77 -0.19
C SER A 51 -0.62 13.81 0.94
N PRO A 52 -0.92 15.10 0.68
CA PRO A 52 -0.94 16.13 1.72
C PRO A 52 -2.03 15.94 2.77
N LEU A 53 -3.02 15.10 2.52
CA LEU A 53 -4.15 14.86 3.44
C LEU A 53 -3.88 13.70 4.39
N TYR A 54 -3.28 12.61 3.90
CA TYR A 54 -3.32 11.33 4.60
C TYR A 54 -1.97 10.65 4.76
N LEU A 55 -0.96 10.98 3.95
CA LEU A 55 0.32 10.25 3.94
C LEU A 55 0.99 10.26 5.31
N ASP A 56 1.09 11.42 5.95
CA ASP A 56 1.73 11.54 7.27
C ASP A 56 1.00 10.75 8.35
N SER A 57 -0.34 10.71 8.29
CA SER A 57 -1.17 9.95 9.24
C SER A 57 -0.94 8.45 9.07
N VAL A 58 -0.91 7.97 7.83
CA VAL A 58 -0.65 6.56 7.51
C VAL A 58 0.76 6.16 7.92
N ILE A 59 1.77 6.98 7.59
CA ILE A 59 3.15 6.74 8.01
C ILE A 59 3.23 6.65 9.55
N SER A 60 2.58 7.57 10.27
CA SER A 60 2.59 7.59 11.73
C SER A 60 2.08 6.29 12.35
N GLU A 61 0.98 5.73 11.84
CA GLU A 61 0.42 4.46 12.33
C GLU A 61 1.34 3.27 12.01
N LEU A 62 2.00 3.28 10.84
CA LEU A 62 2.81 2.15 10.37
C LEU A 62 4.25 2.13 10.92
N ARG A 63 4.73 3.24 11.49
CA ARG A 63 6.12 3.41 11.98
C ARG A 63 6.60 2.31 12.93
N THR A 64 5.69 1.68 13.67
CA THR A 64 6.04 0.64 14.65
C THR A 64 6.18 -0.75 14.05
N LEU A 65 5.68 -0.98 12.82
CA LEU A 65 5.65 -2.30 12.18
C LEU A 65 6.78 -2.54 11.20
N PHE A 66 7.17 -1.51 10.46
CA PHE A 66 8.12 -1.65 9.36
C PHE A 66 9.48 -1.09 9.75
N PRO A 67 10.59 -1.82 9.51
CA PRO A 67 11.95 -1.30 9.72
C PRO A 67 12.31 -0.13 8.79
N GLY A 68 11.56 0.07 7.70
CA GLY A 68 11.71 1.21 6.81
C GLY A 68 10.43 1.55 6.07
N ILE A 69 10.08 2.84 6.05
CA ILE A 69 8.90 3.37 5.37
C ILE A 69 9.35 4.34 4.30
N TYR A 70 8.95 4.05 3.06
CA TYR A 70 9.21 4.84 1.87
C TYR A 70 7.89 5.29 1.27
N HIS A 71 7.91 6.33 0.45
CA HIS A 71 6.73 6.76 -0.28
C HIS A 71 7.11 7.33 -1.64
N TYR A 72 6.19 7.18 -2.59
CA TYR A 72 6.34 7.71 -3.95
C TYR A 72 5.06 8.43 -4.34
N VAL A 73 5.17 9.73 -4.66
CA VAL A 73 4.02 10.57 -5.02
C VAL A 73 3.95 10.70 -6.54
N ILE A 74 2.87 10.23 -7.13
CA ILE A 74 2.55 10.42 -8.55
C ILE A 74 1.71 11.69 -8.75
N PRO A 75 1.76 12.34 -9.93
CA PRO A 75 0.79 13.38 -10.24
C PRO A 75 -0.64 12.80 -10.25
N ALA A 76 -1.60 13.54 -9.71
CA ALA A 76 -3.01 13.13 -9.76
C ALA A 76 -3.56 13.26 -11.20
N GLY A 77 -4.42 12.32 -11.60
CA GLY A 77 -5.10 12.31 -12.90
C GLY A 77 -4.99 10.96 -13.62
N GLU A 78 -6.04 10.55 -14.33
CA GLU A 78 -6.09 9.26 -15.07
C GLU A 78 -5.00 9.18 -16.14
N GLU A 79 -4.55 10.31 -16.68
CA GLU A 79 -3.45 10.38 -17.63
C GLU A 79 -2.14 9.83 -17.08
N ASN A 80 -1.98 9.77 -15.75
CA ASN A 80 -0.82 9.21 -15.08
C ASN A 80 -0.92 7.69 -14.88
N LYS A 81 -2.03 7.06 -15.28
CA LYS A 81 -2.19 5.61 -15.35
C LYS A 81 -1.55 5.07 -16.63
N ASN A 82 -0.24 5.20 -16.71
CA ASN A 82 0.55 4.85 -17.88
C ASN A 82 1.81 4.07 -17.46
N ILE A 83 2.53 3.56 -18.47
CA ILE A 83 3.70 2.72 -18.22
C ILE A 83 4.88 3.53 -17.69
N GLU A 84 4.97 4.81 -18.04
CA GLU A 84 6.02 5.72 -17.59
C GLU A 84 5.96 5.93 -16.07
N THR A 85 4.76 6.11 -15.51
CA THR A 85 4.53 6.19 -14.05
C THR A 85 4.96 4.90 -13.36
N ILE A 86 4.61 3.74 -13.93
CA ILE A 86 4.97 2.43 -13.39
C ILE A 86 6.50 2.24 -13.41
N ILE A 87 7.17 2.63 -14.49
CA ILE A 87 8.64 2.58 -14.61
C ILE A 87 9.28 3.45 -13.51
N GLY A 88 8.78 4.66 -13.28
CA GLY A 88 9.28 5.52 -12.21
C GLY A 88 9.13 4.91 -10.82
N ILE A 89 8.01 4.23 -10.54
CA ILE A 89 7.83 3.47 -9.30
C ILE A 89 8.85 2.33 -9.20
N TYR A 90 9.07 1.56 -10.27
CA TYR A 90 10.07 0.49 -10.27
C TYR A 90 11.49 1.00 -10.05
N ASP A 91 11.89 2.07 -10.74
CA ASP A 91 13.21 2.69 -10.58
C ASP A 91 13.43 3.12 -9.13
N TYR A 92 12.42 3.72 -8.51
CA TYR A 92 12.45 4.11 -7.10
C TYR A 92 12.59 2.90 -6.16
N LEU A 93 11.82 1.84 -6.38
CA LEU A 93 11.89 0.61 -5.58
C LEU A 93 13.27 -0.07 -5.71
N ILE A 94 13.80 -0.18 -6.93
CA ILE A 94 15.12 -0.76 -7.21
C ILE A 94 16.23 0.06 -6.54
N ALA A 95 16.18 1.40 -6.67
CA ALA A 95 17.15 2.29 -6.04
C ALA A 95 17.17 2.16 -4.51
N ASN A 96 16.00 1.92 -3.90
CA ASN A 96 15.84 1.68 -2.47
C ASN A 96 15.99 0.20 -2.07
N LYS A 97 16.48 -0.64 -2.99
CA LYS A 97 16.79 -2.07 -2.78
C LYS A 97 15.58 -2.87 -2.29
N PHE A 98 14.40 -2.60 -2.84
CA PHE A 98 13.21 -3.38 -2.51
C PHE A 98 13.34 -4.82 -3.04
N ASP A 99 12.88 -5.80 -2.26
CA ASP A 99 12.83 -7.20 -2.64
C ASP A 99 11.46 -7.85 -2.37
N ARG A 100 11.33 -9.15 -2.63
CA ARG A 100 10.07 -9.92 -2.51
C ARG A 100 9.48 -9.99 -1.10
N THR A 101 10.25 -9.62 -0.09
CA THR A 101 9.85 -9.59 1.33
C THR A 101 9.35 -8.22 1.77
N ASP A 102 9.58 -7.19 0.94
CA ASP A 102 9.08 -5.84 1.16
C ASP A 102 7.65 -5.69 0.62
N MET A 103 6.94 -4.67 1.12
CA MET A 103 5.54 -4.42 0.82
C MET A 103 5.35 -3.16 -0.04
N LEU A 104 4.41 -3.22 -0.98
CA LEU A 104 3.91 -2.07 -1.72
C LEU A 104 2.46 -1.80 -1.29
N ALA A 105 2.16 -0.57 -0.91
CA ALA A 105 0.84 -0.14 -0.49
C ALA A 105 0.35 1.01 -1.36
N ALA A 106 -0.85 0.90 -1.90
CA ALA A 106 -1.53 1.99 -2.60
C ALA A 106 -2.36 2.81 -1.60
N LEU A 107 -2.13 4.12 -1.54
CA LEU A 107 -2.91 5.08 -0.77
C LEU A 107 -3.56 6.06 -1.74
N GLY A 108 -4.81 5.81 -2.12
CA GLY A 108 -5.55 6.66 -3.05
C GLY A 108 -6.72 5.95 -3.70
N GLY A 109 -7.19 6.50 -4.82
CA GLY A 109 -8.22 5.87 -5.66
C GLY A 109 -7.65 4.90 -6.70
N GLY A 110 -8.47 4.53 -7.69
CA GLY A 110 -8.12 3.54 -8.73
C GLY A 110 -7.08 3.96 -9.78
N VAL A 111 -6.51 5.16 -9.67
CA VAL A 111 -5.31 5.55 -10.43
C VAL A 111 -4.05 5.05 -9.72
N THR A 112 -4.04 5.07 -8.40
CA THR A 112 -2.90 4.65 -7.57
C THR A 112 -2.91 3.14 -7.34
N GLY A 113 -4.09 2.55 -7.11
CA GLY A 113 -4.28 1.11 -6.91
C GLY A 113 -4.54 0.37 -8.21
#